data_AF-A0A0S2K2D9-F1
#
_entry.id   AF-A0A0S2K2D9-F1
#
_cell.length_a   1.000
_cell.length_b   1.000
_cell.length_c   1.000
_cell.angle_alpha   90.00
_cell.angle_beta   90.00
_cell.angle_gamma   90.00
#
_symmetry.space_group_name_H-M   'P 1'
#
loop_
_entity.id
_entity.type
_entity.pdbx_description
1 polymer ?
#
loop_
_entity_poly.entity_id
_entity_poly.type
_entity_poly.pdbx_seq_one_letter_code
_entity_poly.pdbx_strand_id
1 'polypeptide(L)'
;MIWLSILVTSLFFAATFIMWQSKKTQLKKRIWRQVQVDNLVKVKQHKAGPLEMLGESSLLVEFTFNDINYCCQTAFRSDIYSSFRAQQPTFILIDPEQPEQCFYNACQQTRYVKLWVYLSLCMSLCLIALSLIKSI
;
A
#
# COMPACT_ATOMS: atom_id res chain seq x y z
N MET A 1 32.15 -2.51 13.81
CA MET A 1 31.00 -1.66 13.46
C MET A 1 30.24 -2.16 12.22
N ILE A 2 30.89 -2.43 11.08
CA ILE A 2 30.23 -2.88 9.83
C ILE A 2 29.42 -4.18 10.00
N TRP A 3 29.95 -5.18 10.71
CA TRP A 3 29.22 -6.43 11.00
C TRP A 3 27.90 -6.23 11.75
N LEU A 4 27.86 -5.26 12.68
CA LEU A 4 26.65 -4.92 13.41
C LEU A 4 25.63 -4.22 12.50
N SER A 5 26.09 -3.36 11.59
CA SER A 5 25.24 -2.76 10.55
C SER A 5 24.64 -3.82 9.61
N ILE A 6 25.43 -4.82 9.19
CA ILE A 6 24.96 -5.95 8.35
C ILE A 6 23.87 -6.74 9.09
N LEU A 7 24.07 -7.03 10.38
CA LEU A 7 23.09 -7.75 11.19
C LEU A 7 21.77 -6.96 11.30
N VAL A 8 21.85 -5.66 11.56
CA VAL A 8 20.66 -4.79 11.64
C VAL A 8 19.92 -4.73 10.31
N THR A 9 20.61 -4.55 9.17
CA THR A 9 19.95 -4.51 7.86
C THR A 9 19.35 -5.86 7.45
N SER A 10 19.99 -6.96 7.83
CA SER A 10 19.47 -8.31 7.59
C SER A 10 18.18 -8.57 8.37
N LEU A 11 18.13 -8.18 9.66
CA LEU A 11 16.91 -8.26 10.46
C LEU A 11 15.78 -7.39 9.88
N PHE A 12 16.11 -6.18 9.43
CA PHE A 12 15.15 -5.29 8.79
C PHE A 12 14.63 -5.86 7.46
N PHE A 13 15.49 -6.46 6.64
CA PHE A 13 15.09 -7.18 5.43
C PHE A 13 14.15 -8.35 5.75
N ALA A 14 14.49 -9.18 6.74
CA ALA A 14 13.65 -10.30 7.15
C ALA A 14 12.26 -9.83 7.63
N ALA A 15 12.20 -8.79 8.47
CA ALA A 15 10.95 -8.22 8.96
C ALA A 15 10.07 -7.68 7.83
N THR A 16 10.64 -6.88 6.92
CA THR A 16 9.90 -6.33 5.78
C THR A 16 9.47 -7.41 4.80
N PHE A 17 10.27 -8.47 4.61
CA PHE A 17 9.93 -9.61 3.77
C PHE A 17 8.75 -10.41 4.35
N ILE A 18 8.76 -10.71 5.65
CA ILE A 18 7.65 -11.38 6.34
C ILE A 18 6.37 -10.53 6.24
N MET A 19 6.48 -9.22 6.47
CA MET A 19 5.37 -8.29 6.35
C MET A 19 4.79 -8.28 4.92
N TRP A 20 5.65 -8.28 3.89
CA TRP A 20 5.23 -8.34 2.50
C TRP A 20 4.47 -9.63 2.18
N GLN A 21 5.02 -10.78 2.59
CA GLN A 21 4.39 -12.09 2.35
C GLN A 21 3.04 -12.19 3.05
N SER A 22 2.94 -11.71 4.29
CA SER A 22 1.69 -11.66 5.05
C SER A 22 0.64 -10.81 4.33
N LYS A 23 0.96 -9.55 3.98
CA LYS A 23 0.02 -8.67 3.24
C LYS A 23 -0.39 -9.26 1.89
N LYS A 24 0.57 -9.79 1.12
CA LYS A 24 0.31 -10.45 -0.17
C LYS A 24 -0.64 -11.64 -0.03
N THR A 25 -0.47 -12.43 1.02
CA THR A 25 -1.31 -13.61 1.29
C THR A 25 -2.71 -13.19 1.72
N GLN A 26 -2.83 -12.22 2.62
CA GLN A 26 -4.14 -11.69 3.03
C GLN A 26 -4.92 -11.10 1.86
N LEU A 27 -4.23 -10.35 0.97
CA LEU A 27 -4.85 -9.74 -0.20
C LEU A 27 -5.47 -10.77 -1.15
N LYS A 28 -4.89 -11.98 -1.22
CA LYS A 28 -5.40 -13.11 -2.01
C LYS A 28 -6.48 -13.93 -1.31
N LYS A 29 -6.42 -14.03 0.02
CA LYS A 29 -7.38 -14.84 0.81
C LYS A 29 -8.70 -14.13 1.04
N ARG A 30 -8.69 -12.80 1.15
CA ARG A 30 -9.90 -11.98 1.37
C ARG A 30 -10.84 -12.10 0.18
N ILE A 31 -12.15 -12.20 0.46
CA ILE A 31 -13.21 -12.11 -0.53
C ILE A 31 -13.53 -10.64 -0.69
N TRP A 32 -13.36 -10.09 -1.90
CA TRP A 32 -13.62 -8.68 -2.17
C TRP A 32 -15.04 -8.50 -2.71
N ARG A 33 -15.80 -7.58 -2.14
CA ARG A 33 -17.18 -7.30 -2.56
C ARG A 33 -17.26 -5.98 -3.30
N GLN A 34 -17.99 -6.00 -4.42
CA GLN A 34 -18.26 -4.79 -5.19
C GLN A 34 -19.38 -3.99 -4.53
N VAL A 35 -19.14 -2.69 -4.37
CA VAL A 35 -20.14 -1.71 -3.89
C VAL A 35 -20.15 -0.50 -4.82
N GLN A 36 -21.33 0.12 -4.92
CA GLN A 36 -21.49 1.37 -5.67
C GLN A 36 -20.98 2.54 -4.84
N VAL A 37 -20.35 3.50 -5.52
CA VAL A 37 -19.86 4.73 -4.90
C VAL A 37 -21.00 5.73 -4.79
N ASP A 38 -21.24 6.22 -3.58
CA ASP A 38 -22.23 7.26 -3.29
C ASP A 38 -21.61 8.65 -3.44
N ASN A 39 -20.36 8.82 -2.99
CA ASN A 39 -19.62 10.07 -3.10
C ASN A 39 -18.12 9.83 -3.33
N LEU A 40 -17.47 10.77 -4.03
CA LEU A 40 -16.05 10.66 -4.37
C LEU A 40 -15.37 12.02 -4.31
N VAL A 41 -14.34 12.12 -3.46
CA VAL A 41 -13.52 13.32 -3.33
C VAL A 41 -12.07 13.00 -3.66
N LYS A 42 -11.47 13.80 -4.53
CA LYS A 42 -10.03 13.75 -4.78
C LYS A 42 -9.29 14.44 -3.64
N VAL A 43 -8.42 13.72 -2.97
CA VAL A 43 -7.64 14.22 -1.84
C VAL A 43 -6.16 14.22 -2.21
N LYS A 44 -5.51 15.39 -2.11
CA LYS A 44 -4.06 15.48 -2.08
C LYS A 44 -3.60 15.01 -0.70
N GLN A 45 -2.76 13.98 -0.65
CA GLN A 45 -2.21 13.53 0.62
C GLN A 45 -1.29 14.64 1.18
N HIS A 46 -1.57 15.07 2.42
CA HIS A 46 -0.80 16.07 3.18
C HIS A 46 -0.27 15.49 4.52
N LYS A 47 -0.20 14.15 4.65
CA LYS A 47 0.25 13.50 5.89
C LYS A 47 1.74 13.13 5.83
N ALA A 48 2.56 13.90 6.57
CA ALA A 48 3.97 13.68 6.86
C ALA A 48 4.33 12.18 7.02
N GLY A 49 4.79 11.55 5.94
CA GLY A 49 5.14 10.13 5.93
C GLY A 49 5.98 9.76 4.71
N PRO A 50 6.78 8.69 4.77
CA PRO A 50 7.66 8.28 3.66
C PRO A 50 6.94 8.07 2.31
N LEU A 51 5.61 7.89 2.38
CA LEU A 51 4.67 7.74 1.27
C LEU A 51 4.42 9.03 0.48
N GLU A 52 4.64 10.21 1.06
CA GLU A 52 4.41 11.51 0.41
C GLU A 52 5.44 11.85 -0.65
N MET A 53 6.63 11.21 -0.62
CA MET A 53 7.67 11.43 -1.63
C MET A 53 7.23 11.05 -3.05
N LEU A 54 6.10 10.35 -3.21
CA LEU A 54 5.55 9.98 -4.51
C LEU A 54 4.48 10.95 -5.03
N GLY A 55 3.98 11.89 -4.22
CA GLY A 55 3.03 12.92 -4.66
C GLY A 55 1.71 12.39 -5.25
N GLU A 56 1.43 11.10 -5.11
CA GLU A 56 0.27 10.47 -5.72
C GLU A 56 -1.00 10.96 -5.01
N SER A 57 -1.94 11.52 -5.78
CA SER A 57 -3.27 11.80 -5.26
C SER A 57 -3.95 10.52 -4.78
N SER A 58 -4.94 10.66 -3.92
CA SER A 58 -5.81 9.57 -3.49
C SER A 58 -7.28 9.96 -3.70
N LEU A 59 -8.16 8.97 -3.63
CA LEU A 59 -9.60 9.20 -3.63
C LEU A 59 -10.16 8.78 -2.27
N LEU A 60 -11.03 9.62 -1.73
CA LEU A 60 -11.83 9.34 -0.54
C LEU A 60 -13.23 9.01 -1.05
N VAL A 61 -13.70 7.82 -0.70
CA VAL A 61 -14.90 7.21 -1.28
C VAL A 61 -15.91 6.97 -0.18
N GLU A 62 -17.13 7.44 -0.37
CA GLU A 62 -18.26 7.12 0.50
C GLU A 62 -19.15 6.11 -0.22
N PHE A 63 -19.65 5.13 0.52
CA PHE A 63 -20.51 4.09 0.01
C PHE A 63 -21.37 3.49 1.12
N THR A 64 -22.51 2.93 0.74
CA THR A 64 -23.43 2.23 1.64
C THR A 64 -23.22 0.72 1.51
N PHE A 65 -23.05 0.04 2.64
CA PHE A 65 -22.94 -1.42 2.70
C PHE A 65 -23.69 -1.96 3.91
N ASN A 66 -24.61 -2.91 3.70
CA ASN A 66 -25.50 -3.46 4.74
C ASN A 66 -26.21 -2.34 5.53
N ASP A 67 -26.81 -1.37 4.83
CA ASP A 67 -27.53 -0.22 5.39
C ASP A 67 -26.70 0.70 6.30
N ILE A 68 -25.36 0.59 6.24
CA ILE A 68 -24.42 1.43 6.97
C ILE A 68 -23.55 2.19 5.99
N ASN A 69 -23.38 3.49 6.23
CA ASN A 69 -22.50 4.34 5.45
C ASN A 69 -21.06 4.17 5.91
N TYR A 70 -20.16 3.94 4.98
CA TYR A 70 -18.72 3.83 5.21
C TYR A 70 -17.96 4.83 4.36
N CYS A 71 -16.74 5.10 4.79
CA CYS A 71 -15.77 5.85 4.04
C CYS A 71 -14.46 5.08 3.99
N CYS A 72 -13.84 5.01 2.81
CA CYS A 72 -12.50 4.46 2.64
C CYS A 72 -11.61 5.39 1.82
N GLN A 73 -10.30 5.30 2.06
CA GLN A 73 -9.32 5.85 1.14
C GLN A 73 -8.91 4.77 0.13
N THR A 74 -8.81 5.15 -1.14
CA THR A 74 -8.33 4.31 -2.23
C THR A 74 -7.25 5.01 -3.05
N ALA A 75 -6.40 4.21 -3.71
CA ALA A 75 -5.41 4.70 -4.65
C ALA A 75 -6.10 5.55 -5.73
N PHE A 76 -5.47 6.64 -6.19
CA PHE A 76 -6.06 7.41 -7.28
C PHE A 76 -6.14 6.58 -8.56
N ARG A 77 -7.34 6.56 -9.12
CA ARG A 77 -7.68 5.86 -10.36
C ARG A 77 -8.44 6.84 -11.24
N SER A 78 -7.82 7.20 -12.36
CA SER A 78 -8.37 8.21 -13.27
C SER A 78 -9.70 7.77 -13.87
N ASP A 79 -9.88 6.48 -14.13
CA ASP A 79 -11.11 5.88 -14.65
C ASP A 79 -12.27 6.01 -13.65
N ILE A 80 -12.05 5.66 -12.39
CA ILE A 80 -13.05 5.82 -11.32
C ILE A 80 -13.43 7.29 -11.18
N TYR A 81 -12.42 8.18 -11.16
CA TYR A 81 -12.66 9.61 -11.02
C TYR A 81 -13.43 10.19 -12.22
N SER A 82 -13.06 9.86 -13.45
CA SER A 82 -13.73 10.37 -14.65
C SER A 82 -15.16 9.83 -14.78
N SER A 83 -15.39 8.54 -14.50
CA SER A 83 -16.73 7.96 -14.53
C SER A 83 -17.65 8.59 -13.49
N PHE A 84 -17.17 8.79 -12.26
CA PHE A 84 -17.95 9.46 -11.23
C PHE A 84 -18.26 10.92 -11.59
N ARG A 85 -17.29 11.66 -12.13
CA ARG A 85 -17.50 13.04 -12.61
C ARG A 85 -18.45 13.12 -13.80
N ALA A 86 -18.55 12.08 -14.60
CA ALA A 86 -19.50 11.94 -15.70
C ALA A 86 -20.87 11.43 -15.24
N GLN A 87 -21.13 11.35 -13.92
CA GLN A 87 -22.37 10.83 -13.32
C GLN A 87 -22.70 9.39 -13.74
N GLN A 88 -21.66 8.60 -14.06
CA GLN A 88 -21.83 7.19 -14.40
C GLN A 88 -21.77 6.32 -13.13
N PRO A 89 -22.51 5.19 -13.09
CA PRO A 89 -22.40 4.21 -12.02
C PRO A 89 -20.95 3.78 -11.83
N THR A 90 -20.40 4.09 -10.66
CA THR A 90 -19.00 3.85 -10.33
C THR A 90 -18.93 2.86 -9.19
N PHE A 91 -18.01 1.91 -9.27
CA PHE A 91 -17.92 0.81 -8.32
C PHE A 91 -16.50 0.65 -7.78
N ILE A 92 -16.41 0.22 -6.53
CA ILE A 92 -15.16 -0.12 -5.86
C ILE A 92 -15.28 -1.51 -5.22
N LEU A 93 -14.13 -2.08 -4.88
CA LEU A 93 -14.03 -3.34 -4.15
C LEU A 93 -13.64 -3.06 -2.70
N ILE A 94 -14.44 -3.57 -1.77
CA ILE A 94 -14.25 -3.48 -0.32
C ILE A 94 -14.05 -4.86 0.28
N ASP A 95 -13.47 -4.92 1.48
CA ASP A 95 -13.52 -6.12 2.31
C ASP A 95 -14.85 -6.14 3.10
N PRO A 96 -15.69 -7.19 2.97
CA PRO A 96 -16.95 -7.27 3.70
C PRO A 96 -16.77 -7.44 5.22
N GLU A 97 -15.64 -8.00 5.69
CA GLU A 97 -15.30 -8.12 7.11
C GLU A 97 -14.72 -6.80 7.66
N GLN A 98 -14.17 -5.95 6.79
CA GLN A 98 -13.60 -4.66 7.14
C GLN A 98 -13.88 -3.61 6.05
N PRO A 99 -15.10 -3.05 5.97
CA PRO A 99 -15.52 -2.20 4.85
C PRO A 99 -14.66 -0.95 4.64
N GLU A 100 -14.05 -0.40 5.69
CA GLU A 100 -13.10 0.72 5.62
C GLU A 100 -11.84 0.40 4.78
N GLN A 101 -11.58 -0.89 4.52
CA GLN A 101 -10.44 -1.34 3.71
C GLN A 101 -10.85 -1.55 2.25
N CYS A 102 -10.44 -0.61 1.40
CA CYS A 102 -10.61 -0.71 -0.04
C CYS A 102 -9.49 -1.52 -0.72
N PHE A 103 -9.86 -2.32 -1.73
CA PHE A 103 -8.95 -3.25 -2.43
C PHE A 103 -7.72 -2.55 -2.99
N TYR A 104 -7.92 -1.46 -3.74
CA TYR A 104 -6.82 -0.77 -4.40
C TYR A 104 -5.87 -0.10 -3.40
N ASN A 105 -6.37 0.35 -2.24
CA ASN A 105 -5.52 0.80 -1.13
C ASN A 105 -4.68 -0.36 -0.58
N ALA A 106 -5.29 -1.53 -0.34
CA ALA A 106 -4.57 -2.71 0.12
C ALA A 106 -3.50 -3.16 -0.89
N CYS A 107 -3.78 -3.07 -2.20
CA CYS A 107 -2.79 -3.30 -3.25
C CYS A 107 -1.64 -2.28 -3.19
N GLN A 108 -1.96 -0.99 -3.04
CA GLN A 108 -0.96 0.08 -2.97
C GLN A 108 -0.04 -0.10 -1.74
N GLN A 109 -0.62 -0.36 -0.57
CA GLN A 109 0.13 -0.72 0.64
C GLN A 109 1.04 -1.93 0.43
N THR A 110 0.55 -2.98 -0.24
CA THR A 110 1.36 -4.18 -0.54
C THR A 110 2.53 -3.87 -1.47
N ARG A 111 2.33 -2.98 -2.47
CA ARG A 111 3.41 -2.50 -3.34
C ARG A 111 4.46 -1.71 -2.56
N TYR A 112 4.04 -0.87 -1.62
CA TYR A 112 4.99 -0.12 -0.79
C TYR A 112 5.82 -1.02 0.10
N VAL A 113 5.21 -2.00 0.75
CA VAL A 113 5.99 -2.97 1.54
C VAL A 113 6.97 -3.73 0.65
N LYS A 114 6.59 -4.07 -0.59
CA LYS A 114 7.50 -4.68 -1.57
C LYS A 114 8.70 -3.77 -1.90
N LEU A 115 8.49 -2.46 -2.02
CA LEU A 115 9.56 -1.49 -2.23
C LEU A 115 10.57 -1.52 -1.08
N TRP A 116 10.10 -1.55 0.18
CA TRP A 116 10.96 -1.66 1.36
C TRP A 116 11.79 -2.95 1.38
N VAL A 117 11.25 -4.07 0.89
CA VAL A 117 12.01 -5.32 0.72
C VAL A 117 13.16 -5.12 -0.27
N TYR A 118 12.93 -4.47 -1.40
CA TYR A 118 13.98 -4.23 -2.39
C TYR A 118 15.05 -3.26 -1.88
N LEU A 119 14.64 -2.18 -1.20
CA LEU A 119 15.56 -1.21 -0.61
C LEU A 119 16.44 -1.84 0.47
N SER A 120 15.85 -2.63 1.37
CA SER A 120 16.60 -3.32 2.43
C SER A 120 17.52 -4.40 1.87
N LEU A 121 17.14 -5.09 0.80
CA LEU A 121 18.02 -6.02 0.09
C LEU A 121 19.22 -5.30 -0.54
N CYS A 122 18.98 -4.19 -1.26
CA CYS A 122 20.05 -3.40 -1.87
C CYS A 122 21.04 -2.89 -0.81
N MET A 123 20.53 -2.32 0.28
CA MET A 123 21.37 -1.85 1.39
C MET A 123 22.21 -2.98 2.00
N SER A 124 21.62 -4.16 2.19
CA SER A 124 22.34 -5.33 2.70
C SER A 124 23.46 -5.76 1.76
N LEU A 125 23.20 -5.82 0.45
CA LEU A 125 24.20 -6.17 -0.57
C LEU A 125 25.34 -5.14 -0.61
N CYS A 126 25.03 -3.84 -0.52
CA CYS A 126 26.04 -2.78 -0.47
C CYS A 126 26.94 -2.90 0.76
N LEU A 127 26.38 -3.18 1.95
CA LEU A 127 27.17 -3.35 3.17
C LEU A 127 28.06 -4.60 3.10
N ILE A 128 27.57 -5.70 2.53
CA ILE A 128 28.37 -6.91 2.30
C ILE A 128 29.53 -6.60 1.35
N ALA A 129 29.26 -5.94 0.22
CA ALA A 129 30.31 -5.56 -0.74
C ALA A 129 31.39 -4.67 -0.10
N LEU A 130 30.99 -3.67 0.70
CA LEU A 130 31.93 -2.82 1.44
C LEU A 130 32.76 -3.60 2.46
N SER A 131 32.17 -4.59 3.14
CA SER A 131 32.89 -5.44 4.09
C SER A 131 33.97 -6.28 3.42
N LEU A 132 33.71 -6.77 2.20
CA LEU A 132 34.67 -7.55 1.41
C LEU A 132 35.81 -6.68 0.90
N ILE A 133 35.51 -5.49 0.37
CA ILE A 133 36.53 -4.55 -0.12
C ILE A 133 37.47 -4.10 1.00
N LYS A 134 36.94 -3.85 2.20
CA LYS A 134 37.73 -3.40 3.35
C LYS A 134 38.55 -4.52 4.02
N SER A 135 38.27 -5.77 3.68
CA SER A 135 38.97 -6.94 4.22
C SER A 135 40.12 -7.43 3.34
N ILE A 136 40.29 -6.84 2.16
CA ILE A 136 41.44 -6.97 1.25
C ILE A 136 42.43 -5.85 1.59
#